data_AF-A0A101GM85-F1
#
_entry.id   AF-A0A101GM85-F1
#
_cell.length_a   1.000
_cell.length_b   1.000
_cell.length_c   1.000
_cell.angle_alpha   90.00
_cell.angle_beta   90.00
_cell.angle_gamma   90.00
#
_symmetry.space_group_name_H-M   'P 1'
#
loop_
_entity.id
_entity.type
_entity.pdbx_description
1 polymer ?
#
loop_
_entity_poly.entity_id
_entity_poly.type
_entity_poly.pdbx_seq_one_letter_code
_entity_poly.pdbx_strand_id
1 'polypeptide(L)' 'DEAAILDLVEGAMEGGAAGISIGRNAFQHSAPDRLIRAAALIIHEGRPAEEAMEILRT' A
#
# COMPACT_ATOMS: atom_id res chain seq x y z
N ASP A 1 -3.50 -4.43 10.39
CA ASP A 1 -4.71 -4.33 9.56
C ASP A 1 -4.25 -3.84 8.19
N GLU A 2 -4.53 -4.60 7.15
CA GLU A 2 -4.02 -4.38 5.79
C GLU A 2 -4.59 -3.09 5.18
N ALA A 3 -5.89 -2.86 5.39
CA ALA A 3 -6.58 -1.66 4.94
C ALA A 3 -5.93 -0.41 5.54
N ALA A 4 -5.68 -0.43 6.86
CA ALA A 4 -5.04 0.70 7.55
C ALA A 4 -3.62 1.03 7.02
N ILE A 5 -2.88 0.04 6.49
CA ILE A 5 -1.57 0.29 5.86
C ILE A 5 -1.78 1.02 4.53
N LEU A 6 -2.66 0.53 3.66
CA LEU A 6 -2.90 1.12 2.36
C LEU A 6 -3.56 2.50 2.45
N ASP A 7 -4.48 2.71 3.39
CA ASP A 7 -5.07 4.03 3.69
C ASP A 7 -4.00 5.04 4.11
N LEU A 8 -3.00 4.60 4.89
CA LEU A 8 -1.88 5.45 5.29
C LEU A 8 -0.97 5.79 4.09
N VAL A 9 -0.78 4.84 3.17
CA VAL A 9 -0.04 5.12 1.92
C VAL A 9 -0.80 6.14 1.09
N GLU A 10 -2.10 5.94 0.85
CA GLU A 10 -2.94 6.85 0.08
C GLU A 10 -2.94 8.26 0.69
N GLY A 11 -3.24 8.38 1.98
CA GLY A 11 -3.23 9.67 2.67
C GLY A 11 -1.85 10.35 2.66
N ALA A 12 -0.75 9.59 2.69
CA ALA A 12 0.59 10.17 2.53
C ALA A 12 0.80 10.74 1.12
N MET A 13 0.36 10.03 0.08
CA MET A 13 0.45 10.50 -1.30
C MET A 13 -0.45 11.74 -1.53
N GLU A 14 -1.68 11.74 -1.01
CA GLU A 14 -2.58 12.90 -1.03
C GLU A 14 -1.97 14.11 -0.30
N GLY A 15 -1.22 13.86 0.77
CA GLY A 15 -0.44 14.87 1.50
C GLY A 15 0.77 15.42 0.75
N GLY A 16 1.04 14.95 -0.47
CA GLY A 16 2.16 15.40 -1.30
C GLY A 16 3.48 14.69 -1.01
N ALA A 17 3.45 13.53 -0.35
CA ALA A 17 4.65 12.71 -0.20
C ALA A 17 5.17 12.22 -1.56
N ALA A 18 6.49 12.06 -1.67
CA ALA A 18 7.12 11.49 -2.85
C ALA A 18 7.11 9.93 -2.86
N GLY A 19 6.64 9.31 -1.78
CA GLY A 19 6.64 7.86 -1.59
C GLY A 19 6.60 7.49 -0.10
N ILE A 20 6.87 6.22 0.20
CA ILE A 20 6.82 5.68 1.57
C ILE A 20 8.11 4.96 1.96
N SER A 21 8.33 4.82 3.26
CA SER A 21 9.38 3.97 3.83
C SER A 21 8.74 2.98 4.80
N ILE A 22 8.56 1.73 4.36
CA ILE A 22 7.97 0.64 5.14
C ILE A 22 8.90 -0.56 5.19
N GLY A 23 9.10 -1.10 6.39
CA GLY A 23 9.94 -2.27 6.65
C GLY A 23 9.14 -3.37 7.34
N ARG A 24 9.00 -3.28 8.66
CA ARG A 24 8.35 -4.30 9.51
C ARG A 24 6.98 -4.75 8.99
N ASN A 25 6.12 -3.79 8.64
CA ASN A 25 4.78 -4.08 8.12
C ASN A 25 4.79 -4.84 6.79
N ALA A 26 5.82 -4.63 5.96
CA ALA A 26 5.96 -5.33 4.68
C ALA A 26 6.44 -6.77 4.88
N PHE A 27 7.58 -6.98 5.54
CA PHE A 27 8.18 -8.32 5.63
C PHE A 27 7.52 -9.25 6.66
N GLN A 28 6.73 -8.71 7.60
CA GLN A 28 5.94 -9.53 8.53
C GLN A 28 4.55 -9.89 7.97
N HIS A 29 4.18 -9.35 6.81
CA HIS A 29 2.93 -9.70 6.16
C HIS A 29 2.98 -11.15 5.64
N SER A 30 1.84 -11.84 5.63
CA SER A 30 1.72 -13.22 5.12
C SER A 30 2.00 -13.30 3.61
N ALA A 31 1.71 -12.22 2.88
CA ALA A 31 1.98 -12.05 1.46
C ALA A 31 2.72 -10.72 1.22
N PRO A 32 4.04 -10.67 1.47
CA PRO A 32 4.81 -9.42 1.42
C PRO A 32 4.90 -8.84 0.00
N ASP A 33 5.02 -9.70 -1.01
CA ASP A 33 5.05 -9.33 -2.43
C ASP A 33 3.75 -8.64 -2.87
N ARG A 34 2.60 -9.15 -2.45
CA ARG A 34 1.29 -8.58 -2.76
C ARG A 34 1.08 -7.24 -2.08
N LEU A 35 1.50 -7.10 -0.83
CA LEU A 35 1.42 -5.83 -0.10
C LEU A 35 2.28 -4.75 -0.75
N ILE A 36 3.51 -5.08 -1.15
CA ILE A 36 4.37 -4.14 -1.88
C ILE A 36 3.74 -3.76 -3.23
N ARG A 37 3.16 -4.72 -3.95
CA ARG A 37 2.50 -4.45 -5.22
C ARG A 37 1.25 -3.57 -5.06
N ALA A 38 0.44 -3.80 -4.02
CA ALA A 38 -0.68 -2.94 -3.67
C ALA A 38 -0.24 -1.50 -3.37
N ALA A 39 0.80 -1.33 -2.54
CA ALA A 39 1.36 0.00 -2.25
C ALA A 39 1.92 0.69 -3.51
N ALA A 40 2.56 -0.05 -4.41
CA ALA A 40 3.11 0.48 -5.66
C ALA A 40 2.02 1.05 -6.59
N LEU A 41 0.84 0.44 -6.64
CA LEU A 41 -0.31 0.95 -7.39
C LEU A 41 -0.75 2.33 -6.86
N ILE A 42 -0.76 2.51 -5.53
CA ILE A 42 -1.11 3.79 -4.92
C ILE A 42 -0.04 4.84 -5.24
N ILE A 43 1.24 4.52 -5.02
CA ILE A 43 2.37 5.46 -5.14
C ILE A 43 2.62 5.90 -6.58
N HIS A 44 2.56 4.96 -7.53
CA HIS A 44 2.97 5.21 -8.92
C HIS A 44 1.80 5.43 -9.87
N GLU A 45 0.63 4.85 -9.58
CA GLU A 45 -0.54 4.91 -10.46
C GLU A 45 -1.69 5.73 -9.85
N GLY A 46 -1.60 6.16 -8.59
CA GLY A 46 -2.63 6.95 -7.93
C GLY A 46 -3.94 6.20 -7.73
N ARG A 47 -3.90 4.86 -7.69
CA ARG A 47 -5.09 4.04 -7.42
C ARG A 47 -5.51 4.17 -5.95
N PRO A 48 -6.82 4.19 -5.65
CA PRO A 48 -7.31 4.28 -4.27
C PRO A 48 -7.01 3.00 -3.48
N ALA A 49 -6.88 3.12 -2.15
CA ALA A 49 -6.55 2.00 -1.27
C ALA A 49 -7.56 0.84 -1.37
N GLU A 50 -8.85 1.16 -1.53
CA GLU A 50 -9.92 0.17 -1.71
C GLU A 50 -9.67 -0.73 -2.93
N GLU A 51 -9.20 -0.15 -4.04
CA GLU A 51 -8.89 -0.89 -5.27
C GLU A 51 -7.57 -1.67 -5.15
N ALA A 52 -6.58 -1.10 -4.47
CA ALA A 52 -5.30 -1.76 -4.21
C ALA A 52 -5.45 -3.00 -3.30
N MET A 53 -6.43 -3.02 -2.39
CA MET A 53 -6.75 -4.17 -1.55
C MET A 53 -7.11 -5.43 -2.35
N GLU A 54 -7.58 -5.32 -3.58
CA GLU A 54 -7.90 -6.47 -4.42
C GLU A 54 -6.67 -7.33 -4.72
N ILE A 55 -5.48 -6.72 -4.80
CA ILE A 55 -4.21 -7.42 -5.03
C ILE A 55 -3.87 -8.38 -3.88
N LEU A 56 -4.32 -8.10 -2.66
CA LEU A 56 -4.08 -8.97 -1.51
C LEU A 56 -4.92 -10.25 -1.56
N ARG A 57 -6.06 -10.21 -2.25
CA ARG A 57 -7.03 -11.32 -2.34
C ARG A 57 -6.75 -12.31 -3.47
N THR A 58 -5.91 -11.94 -4.44
CA THR A 58 -5.46 -12.80 -5.56
C THR A 58 -4.19 -13.53 -5.19
#